data_AF-A0A352WU16-F1
#
_entry.id   AF-A0A352WU16-F1
#
_cell.length_a   1.000
_cell.length_b   1.000
_cell.length_c   1.000
_cell.angle_alpha   90.00
_cell.angle_beta   90.00
_cell.angle_gamma   90.00
#
_symmetry.space_group_name_H-M   'P 1'
#
loop_
_entity.id
_entity.type
_entity.pdbx_description
1 polymer ?
#
loop_
_entity_poly.entity_id
_entity_poly.type
_entity_poly.pdbx_seq_one_letter_code
_entity_poly.pdbx_strand_id
1 'polypeptide(L)'
;MNVLSHNPCNLCPRNCGVNREDREGYCHTKRGIFVSYAGLHHYEEPMICAPSGSGTIFFSGCSLRCLACQNHSVSQGAAGEELSPAALCDLFLRLQEMGACNINLVTPTHQTYWILNALKLSRDKLHIPIIWNTSGYEHADTIRALRGYVDIYLTDIKFFSPALSFLYAS
;
A
#
# COMPACT_ATOMS: atom_id res chain seq x y z
N MET A 1 1.93 -23.26 -5.38
CA MET A 1 1.99 -21.92 -4.75
C MET A 1 2.12 -20.92 -5.88
N ASN A 2 1.18 -19.99 -6.02
CA ASN A 2 1.32 -18.95 -7.04
C ASN A 2 2.37 -17.94 -6.54
N VAL A 3 3.42 -17.74 -7.33
CA VAL A 3 4.43 -16.72 -7.06
C VAL A 3 3.78 -15.36 -7.31
N LEU A 4 4.01 -14.39 -6.42
CA LEU A 4 3.61 -13.01 -6.67
C LEU A 4 4.19 -12.53 -8.00
N SER A 5 3.32 -12.08 -8.87
CA SER A 5 3.61 -11.76 -10.25
C SER A 5 2.90 -10.47 -10.61
N HIS A 6 3.65 -9.54 -11.21
CA HIS A 6 3.08 -8.39 -11.87
C HIS A 6 2.72 -8.70 -13.33
N ASN A 7 3.26 -9.79 -13.91
CA ASN A 7 3.09 -10.20 -15.31
C ASN A 7 3.04 -11.74 -15.44
N PRO A 8 1.87 -12.37 -15.67
CA PRO A 8 0.54 -11.81 -15.54
C PRO A 8 0.24 -11.39 -14.09
N CYS A 9 -0.43 -10.24 -13.90
CA CYS A 9 -0.66 -9.63 -12.60
C CYS A 9 -1.61 -10.45 -11.69
N ASN A 10 -1.13 -10.86 -10.51
CA ASN A 10 -1.89 -11.58 -9.48
C ASN A 10 -1.77 -10.97 -8.06
N LEU A 11 -1.36 -9.70 -7.95
CA LEU A 11 -1.01 -9.07 -6.67
C LEU A 11 -2.17 -8.88 -5.68
N CYS A 12 -3.41 -8.93 -6.15
CA CYS A 12 -4.62 -8.79 -5.34
C CYS A 12 -5.72 -9.74 -5.84
N PRO A 13 -6.82 -9.93 -5.10
CA PRO A 13 -7.88 -10.88 -5.45
C PRO A 13 -8.58 -10.61 -6.78
N ARG A 14 -8.42 -9.41 -7.38
CA ARG A 14 -8.88 -9.17 -8.77
C ARG A 14 -8.25 -10.13 -9.77
N ASN A 15 -7.02 -10.57 -9.50
CA ASN A 15 -6.26 -11.46 -10.36
C ASN A 15 -6.36 -11.08 -11.85
N CYS A 16 -6.18 -9.79 -12.16
CA CYS A 16 -6.55 -9.23 -13.46
C CYS A 16 -5.73 -9.74 -14.63
N GLY A 17 -4.60 -10.41 -14.38
CA GLY A 17 -3.80 -11.08 -15.39
C GLY A 17 -3.12 -10.14 -16.40
N VAL A 18 -3.21 -8.82 -16.21
CA VAL A 18 -2.59 -7.86 -17.14
C VAL A 18 -1.07 -7.96 -17.09
N ASN A 19 -0.42 -7.66 -18.22
CA ASN A 19 0.98 -7.28 -18.24
C ASN A 19 1.09 -5.79 -17.86
N ARG A 20 1.67 -5.51 -16.69
CA ARG A 20 1.87 -4.16 -16.14
C ARG A 20 2.94 -3.35 -16.87
N GLU A 21 3.77 -3.99 -17.70
CA GLU A 21 4.69 -3.29 -18.62
C GLU A 21 3.92 -2.64 -19.77
N ASP A 22 2.80 -3.24 -20.20
CA ASP A 22 2.06 -2.80 -21.38
C ASP A 22 0.88 -1.88 -21.01
N ARG A 23 0.13 -2.23 -19.95
CA ARG A 23 -1.11 -1.54 -19.57
C ARG A 23 -1.37 -1.55 -18.08
N GLU A 24 -2.26 -0.65 -17.67
CA GLU A 24 -2.73 -0.57 -16.28
C GLU A 24 -3.68 -1.70 -15.93
N GLY A 25 -3.66 -2.10 -14.65
CA GLY A 25 -4.70 -2.97 -14.09
C GLY A 25 -5.96 -2.19 -13.73
N TYR A 26 -6.96 -2.89 -13.19
CA TYR A 26 -8.15 -2.25 -12.61
C TYR A 26 -7.80 -1.15 -11.62
N CYS A 27 -6.66 -1.24 -10.93
CA CYS A 27 -6.21 -0.26 -9.95
C CYS A 27 -5.50 0.98 -10.51
N HIS A 28 -5.59 1.26 -11.82
CA HIS A 28 -5.01 2.45 -12.47
C HIS A 28 -3.52 2.67 -12.18
N THR A 29 -2.76 1.58 -12.19
CA THR A 29 -1.31 1.63 -11.97
C THR A 29 -0.62 0.76 -13.01
N LYS A 30 0.50 1.24 -13.54
CA LYS A 30 1.38 0.48 -14.42
C LYS A 30 2.40 -0.30 -13.58
N ARG A 31 3.52 -0.66 -14.19
CA ARG A 31 4.71 -1.10 -13.48
C ARG A 31 5.27 0.02 -12.61
N GLY A 32 5.68 -0.33 -11.38
CA GLY A 32 6.47 0.54 -10.52
C GLY A 32 5.77 0.91 -9.23
N ILE A 33 6.39 1.84 -8.50
CA ILE A 33 5.85 2.38 -7.26
C ILE A 33 5.40 3.81 -7.55
N PHE A 34 4.15 4.15 -7.21
CA PHE A 34 3.62 5.50 -7.36
C PHE A 34 3.14 6.00 -6.01
N VAL A 35 3.74 7.09 -5.54
CA VAL A 35 3.46 7.70 -4.24
C VAL A 35 2.85 9.08 -4.44
N SER A 36 1.67 9.32 -3.89
CA SER A 36 1.00 10.62 -3.96
C SER A 36 1.36 11.56 -2.81
N TYR A 37 1.78 11.01 -1.67
CA TYR A 37 2.15 11.77 -0.48
C TYR A 37 3.08 10.95 0.41
N ALA A 38 4.03 11.63 1.04
CA ALA A 38 4.81 11.08 2.14
C ALA A 38 5.10 12.15 3.18
N GLY A 39 4.90 11.85 4.46
CA GLY A 39 5.14 12.80 5.54
C GLY A 39 4.72 12.31 6.91
N LEU A 40 5.00 13.10 7.94
CA LEU A 40 4.52 12.84 9.29
C LEU A 40 3.04 13.22 9.39
N HIS A 41 2.21 12.22 9.67
CA HIS A 41 0.77 12.38 9.86
C HIS A 41 0.42 12.25 11.33
N HIS A 42 -0.14 13.33 11.89
CA HIS A 42 -0.49 13.41 13.32
C HIS A 42 -1.98 13.19 13.60
N TYR A 43 -2.79 12.98 12.57
CA TYR A 43 -4.26 12.87 12.68
C TYR A 43 -4.76 11.43 12.48
N GLU A 44 -3.89 10.44 12.69
CA GLU A 44 -4.30 9.04 12.78
C GLU A 44 -4.84 8.72 14.19
N GLU A 45 -5.26 7.47 14.41
CA GLU A 45 -5.65 7.03 15.74
C GLU A 45 -4.49 7.21 16.75
N PRO A 46 -4.75 7.62 18.00
CA PRO A 46 -3.69 7.93 18.97
C PRO A 46 -2.67 6.80 19.17
N MET A 47 -3.10 5.54 19.16
CA MET A 47 -2.21 4.38 19.28
C MET A 47 -1.32 4.15 18.04
N ILE A 48 -1.67 4.76 16.91
CA ILE A 48 -0.91 4.69 15.65
C ILE A 48 0.06 5.85 15.54
N CYS A 49 -0.32 7.08 15.89
CA CYS A 49 0.52 8.26 15.62
C CYS A 49 1.10 8.96 16.85
N ALA A 50 0.71 8.60 18.07
CA ALA A 50 1.35 9.18 19.26
C ALA A 50 2.75 8.59 19.48
N PRO A 51 3.71 9.37 20.00
CA PRO A 51 3.63 10.81 20.29
C PRO A 51 4.06 11.71 19.11
N SER A 52 4.76 11.18 18.10
CA SER A 52 5.55 11.96 17.15
C SER A 52 5.05 11.98 15.70
N GLY A 53 3.90 11.35 15.43
CA GLY A 53 3.33 11.22 14.08
C GLY A 53 3.70 9.90 13.41
N SER A 54 2.78 9.40 12.60
CA SER A 54 2.99 8.22 11.75
C SER A 54 3.67 8.66 10.45
N GLY A 55 4.71 7.93 10.02
CA GLY A 55 5.39 8.17 8.75
C GLY A 55 4.55 7.63 7.61
N THR A 56 3.54 8.41 7.21
CA THR A 56 2.50 7.98 6.27
C THR A 56 2.94 8.15 4.84
N ILE A 57 2.76 7.10 4.04
CA ILE A 57 3.01 7.07 2.60
C ILE A 57 1.72 6.62 1.90
N PHE A 58 1.11 7.51 1.11
CA PHE A 58 -0.05 7.19 0.29
C PHE A 58 0.39 6.72 -1.08
N PHE A 59 -0.02 5.52 -1.46
CA PHE A 59 0.22 4.98 -2.79
C PHE A 59 -0.93 5.33 -3.74
N SER A 60 -0.56 5.67 -4.98
CA SER A 60 -1.51 6.03 -6.03
C SER A 60 -2.20 4.80 -6.62
N GLY A 61 -3.47 4.95 -6.98
CA GLY A 61 -4.32 3.86 -7.45
C GLY A 61 -4.96 3.08 -6.30
N CYS A 62 -5.95 2.23 -6.61
CA CYS A 62 -6.60 1.38 -5.61
C CYS A 62 -7.28 0.17 -6.26
N SER A 63 -7.28 -0.99 -5.61
CA SER A 63 -7.98 -2.20 -6.09
C SER A 63 -9.51 -2.13 -5.97
N LEU A 64 -10.05 -1.13 -5.26
CA LEU A 64 -11.49 -0.92 -5.03
C LEU A 64 -11.97 0.42 -5.60
N ARG A 65 -13.29 0.56 -5.78
CA ARG A 65 -13.98 1.82 -6.12
C ARG A 65 -15.07 2.12 -5.11
N CYS A 66 -14.64 2.62 -3.94
CA CYS A 66 -15.56 2.99 -2.88
C CYS A 66 -16.35 4.26 -3.25
N LEU A 67 -17.68 4.22 -3.10
CA LEU A 67 -18.55 5.39 -3.36
C LEU A 67 -18.19 6.58 -2.46
N ALA A 68 -17.83 6.31 -1.20
CA ALA A 68 -17.43 7.32 -0.20
C ALA A 68 -15.90 7.46 -0.08
N CYS A 69 -15.15 7.31 -1.18
CA CYS A 69 -13.69 7.42 -1.15
C CYS A 69 -13.24 8.87 -0.85
N GLN A 70 -12.66 9.09 0.33
CA GLN A 70 -12.08 10.39 0.70
C GLN A 70 -10.85 10.75 -0.15
N ASN A 71 -10.09 9.73 -0.57
CA ASN A 71 -8.87 9.87 -1.38
C ASN A 71 -9.15 9.64 -2.87
N HIS A 72 -10.31 10.08 -3.36
CA HIS A 72 -10.74 9.80 -4.73
C HIS A 72 -9.68 10.22 -5.77
N SER A 73 -9.13 11.43 -5.65
CA SER A 73 -8.08 11.96 -6.55
C SER A 73 -6.81 11.09 -6.62
N VAL A 74 -6.43 10.43 -5.51
CA VAL A 74 -5.28 9.51 -5.44
C VAL A 74 -5.66 8.12 -5.96
N SER A 75 -6.84 7.63 -5.58
CA SER A 75 -7.30 6.26 -5.88
C SER A 75 -7.50 6.00 -7.39
N GLN A 76 -7.70 7.05 -8.19
CA GLN A 76 -7.83 6.94 -9.65
C GLN A 76 -6.48 6.88 -10.38
N GLY A 77 -5.34 6.86 -9.66
CA GLY A 77 -4.01 6.71 -10.26
C GLY A 77 -3.48 7.96 -10.97
N ALA A 78 -4.20 9.08 -10.94
CA ALA A 78 -3.85 10.31 -11.65
C ALA A 78 -2.84 11.20 -10.90
N ALA A 79 -2.53 10.88 -9.65
CA ALA A 79 -1.65 11.67 -8.78
C ALA A 79 -0.40 10.88 -8.39
N GLY A 80 0.69 11.57 -8.06
CA GLY A 80 1.89 11.00 -7.45
C GLY A 80 3.08 10.83 -8.39
N GLU A 81 4.22 10.52 -7.77
CA GLU A 81 5.52 10.39 -8.41
C GLU A 81 5.95 8.93 -8.45
N GLU A 82 6.62 8.56 -9.55
CA GLU A 82 7.19 7.22 -9.68
C GLU A 82 8.48 7.12 -8.85
N LEU A 83 8.56 6.10 -8.00
CA LEU A 83 9.74 5.79 -7.20
C LEU A 83 10.33 4.44 -7.58
N SER A 84 11.65 4.35 -7.52
CA SER A 84 12.35 3.07 -7.50
C SER A 84 12.23 2.41 -6.11
N PRO A 85 12.44 1.09 -5.98
CA PRO A 85 12.50 0.45 -4.67
C PRO A 85 13.58 1.03 -3.74
N ALA A 86 14.71 1.49 -4.30
CA ALA A 86 15.75 2.18 -3.54
C ALA A 86 15.27 3.55 -3.03
N ALA A 87 14.61 4.35 -3.89
CA ALA A 87 14.05 5.63 -3.48
C ALA A 87 12.95 5.48 -2.41
N LEU A 88 12.13 4.43 -2.50
CA LEU A 88 11.14 4.12 -1.46
C LEU A 88 11.82 3.71 -0.14
N CYS A 89 12.92 2.93 -0.20
CA CYS A 89 13.72 2.61 0.98
C CYS A 89 14.29 3.88 1.62
N ASP A 90 14.89 4.78 0.84
CA ASP A 90 15.43 6.05 1.34
C ASP A 90 14.32 6.91 1.97
N LEU A 91 13.11 6.89 1.40
CA LEU A 91 11.94 7.56 1.95
C LEU A 91 11.53 6.98 3.32
N PHE A 92 11.58 5.66 3.51
CA PHE A 92 11.33 5.04 4.81
C PHE A 92 12.34 5.54 5.86
N LEU A 93 13.63 5.56 5.52
CA LEU A 93 14.69 5.99 6.42
C LEU A 93 14.60 7.48 6.75
N ARG A 94 14.26 8.32 5.77
CA ARG A 94 14.02 9.75 6.00
C ARG A 94 12.88 9.99 6.98
N LEU A 95 11.76 9.27 6.85
CA LEU A 95 10.64 9.39 7.79
C LEU A 95 11.03 8.95 9.21
N GLN A 96 11.83 7.88 9.33
CA GLN A 96 12.41 7.48 10.61
C GLN A 96 13.31 8.57 11.21
N GLU A 97 14.19 9.18 10.41
CA GLU A 97 15.06 10.29 10.84
C GLU A 97 14.27 11.53 11.27
N MET A 98 13.12 11.77 10.65
CA MET A 98 12.18 12.82 11.05
C MET A 98 11.45 12.52 12.37
N GLY A 99 11.63 11.32 12.94
CA GLY A 99 11.04 10.93 14.22
C GLY A 99 9.69 10.22 14.11
N ALA A 100 9.33 9.68 12.94
CA ALA A 100 8.12 8.88 12.77
C ALA A 100 8.09 7.71 13.77
N CYS A 101 6.94 7.46 14.39
CA CYS A 101 6.79 6.32 15.30
C CYS A 101 6.61 4.99 14.55
N ASN A 102 6.27 5.03 13.25
CA ASN A 102 6.15 3.89 12.35
C ASN A 102 6.21 4.36 10.89
N ILE A 103 6.31 3.41 9.96
CA ILE A 103 6.06 3.64 8.54
C ILE A 103 4.68 3.08 8.18
N ASN A 104 3.75 3.96 7.80
CA ASN A 104 2.37 3.60 7.48
C ASN A 104 2.14 3.63 5.97
N LEU A 105 2.09 2.44 5.38
CA LEU A 105 1.90 2.21 3.96
C LEU A 105 0.41 2.15 3.66
N VAL A 106 -0.14 3.19 3.01
CA VAL A 106 -1.59 3.35 2.79
C VAL A 106 -2.00 2.99 1.37
N THR A 107 -2.92 2.02 1.24
CA THR A 107 -3.31 1.37 -0.02
C THR A 107 -2.14 0.76 -0.83
N PRO A 108 -1.24 -0.02 -0.22
CA PRO A 108 -0.03 -0.53 -0.89
C PRO A 108 -0.26 -1.79 -1.74
N THR A 109 -1.38 -2.49 -1.54
CA THR A 109 -1.68 -3.83 -2.06
C THR A 109 -1.31 -4.06 -3.53
N HIS A 110 -1.76 -3.18 -4.42
CA HIS A 110 -1.61 -3.35 -5.86
C HIS A 110 -0.20 -3.07 -6.38
N GLN A 111 0.70 -2.59 -5.52
CA GLN A 111 2.11 -2.33 -5.83
C GLN A 111 3.05 -3.23 -5.01
N THR A 112 2.51 -4.23 -4.29
CA THR A 112 3.26 -5.07 -3.33
C THR A 112 4.53 -5.68 -3.92
N TYR A 113 4.51 -6.10 -5.20
CA TYR A 113 5.67 -6.70 -5.85
C TYR A 113 6.93 -5.82 -5.75
N TRP A 114 6.78 -4.52 -5.99
CA TRP A 114 7.89 -3.57 -5.97
C TRP A 114 8.17 -3.07 -4.55
N ILE A 115 7.13 -2.84 -3.74
CA ILE A 115 7.27 -2.43 -2.33
C ILE A 115 8.08 -3.47 -1.55
N LEU A 116 7.85 -4.77 -1.79
CA LEU A 116 8.61 -5.84 -1.13
C LEU A 116 10.12 -5.72 -1.37
N ASN A 117 10.56 -5.18 -2.50
CA ASN A 117 11.98 -4.94 -2.75
C ASN A 117 12.51 -3.78 -1.91
N ALA A 118 11.73 -2.71 -1.70
CA ALA A 118 12.09 -1.63 -0.80
C ALA A 118 12.19 -2.12 0.66
N LEU A 119 11.23 -2.92 1.10
CA LEU A 119 11.22 -3.52 2.45
C LEU A 119 12.44 -4.42 2.70
N LYS A 120 12.89 -5.15 1.68
CA LYS A 120 14.13 -5.93 1.74
C LYS A 120 15.36 -5.05 1.91
N LEU A 121 15.43 -3.93 1.17
CA LEU A 121 16.55 -3.00 1.23
C LEU A 121 16.64 -2.24 2.56
N SER A 122 15.49 -2.00 3.21
CA SER A 122 15.42 -1.27 4.47
C SER A 122 15.56 -2.17 5.71
N ARG A 123 15.54 -3.49 5.56
CA ARG A 123 15.38 -4.46 6.66
C ARG A 123 16.36 -4.26 7.83
N ASP A 124 17.63 -4.00 7.52
CA ASP A 124 18.67 -3.85 8.56
C ASP A 124 18.86 -2.41 9.03
N LYS A 125 18.13 -1.45 8.44
CA LYS A 125 18.30 0.00 8.64
C LYS A 125 17.08 0.67 9.27
N LEU A 126 15.90 0.10 9.04
CA LEU A 126 14.65 0.55 9.61
C LEU A 126 14.42 -0.18 10.94
N HIS A 127 14.17 0.58 12.00
CA HIS A 127 14.05 0.11 13.37
C HIS A 127 12.69 0.46 13.99
N ILE A 128 11.85 1.19 13.26
CA ILE A 128 10.46 1.49 13.61
C ILE A 128 9.51 0.53 12.86
N PRO A 129 8.35 0.20 13.44
CA PRO A 129 7.44 -0.78 12.87
C PRO A 129 6.84 -0.32 11.55
N ILE A 130 6.43 -1.29 10.73
CA ILE A 130 5.73 -1.07 9.46
C ILE A 130 4.25 -1.42 9.63
N ILE A 131 3.41 -0.45 9.31
CA ILE A 131 1.95 -0.60 9.25
C ILE A 131 1.54 -0.76 7.79
N TRP A 132 0.78 -1.81 7.51
CA TRP A 132 0.14 -2.06 6.23
C TRP A 132 -1.33 -1.64 6.33
N ASN A 133 -1.62 -0.40 5.94
CA ASN A 133 -2.95 0.18 5.96
C ASN A 133 -3.67 -0.13 4.64
N THR A 134 -4.66 -1.02 4.73
CA THR A 134 -5.27 -1.70 3.58
C THR A 134 -6.79 -1.76 3.68
N SER A 135 -7.43 -1.90 2.52
CA SER A 135 -8.86 -2.21 2.42
C SER A 135 -9.23 -3.65 2.80
N GLY A 136 -8.24 -4.48 3.12
CA GLY A 136 -8.44 -5.92 3.39
C GLY A 136 -8.69 -6.77 2.15
N TYR A 137 -8.72 -6.17 0.97
CA TYR A 137 -8.88 -6.87 -0.31
C TYR A 137 -7.54 -7.44 -0.80
N GLU A 138 -7.00 -8.37 -0.03
CA GLU A 138 -5.65 -8.92 -0.16
C GLU A 138 -5.68 -10.36 -0.64
N HIS A 139 -4.71 -10.74 -1.50
CA HIS A 139 -4.52 -12.14 -1.85
C HIS A 139 -3.72 -12.84 -0.76
N ALA A 140 -4.07 -14.08 -0.40
CA ALA A 140 -3.39 -14.79 0.69
C ALA A 140 -1.88 -14.97 0.44
N ASP A 141 -1.47 -15.15 -0.82
CA ASP A 141 -0.04 -15.22 -1.17
C ASP A 141 0.68 -13.87 -1.01
N THR A 142 -0.02 -12.75 -1.19
CA THR A 142 0.52 -11.40 -0.91
C THR A 142 0.85 -11.26 0.57
N ILE A 143 -0.08 -11.63 1.45
CA ILE A 143 0.12 -11.62 2.90
C ILE A 143 1.27 -12.55 3.32
N ARG A 144 1.37 -13.75 2.72
CA ARG A 144 2.47 -14.68 3.00
C ARG A 144 3.82 -14.11 2.62
N ALA A 145 3.92 -13.41 1.49
CA ALA A 145 5.17 -12.80 1.04
C ALA A 145 5.63 -11.63 1.92
N LEU A 146 4.69 -10.94 2.59
CA LEU A 146 4.96 -9.84 3.52
C LEU A 146 5.32 -10.31 4.93
N ARG A 147 5.26 -11.62 5.22
CA ARG A 147 5.59 -12.18 6.52
C ARG A 147 7.03 -11.82 6.92
N GLY A 148 7.18 -11.21 8.09
CA GLY A 148 8.48 -10.78 8.62
C GLY A 148 9.01 -9.49 8.00
N TYR A 149 8.16 -8.74 7.29
CA TYR A 149 8.42 -7.36 6.85
C TYR A 149 7.34 -6.38 7.34
N VAL A 150 6.10 -6.83 7.48
CA VAL A 150 4.99 -6.04 8.02
C VAL A 150 4.70 -6.46 9.45
N ASP A 151 4.62 -5.49 10.37
CA ASP A 151 4.37 -5.72 11.79
C ASP A 151 2.89 -5.63 12.14
N ILE A 152 2.19 -4.65 11.55
CA ILE A 152 0.79 -4.35 11.86
C ILE A 152 -0.01 -4.27 10.56
N TYR A 153 -1.16 -4.93 10.51
CA TYR A 153 -2.13 -4.76 9.44
C TYR A 153 -3.30 -3.94 9.95
N LEU A 154 -3.45 -2.73 9.40
CA LEU A 154 -4.59 -1.86 9.67
C LEU A 154 -5.60 -2.05 8.54
N THR A 155 -6.66 -2.81 8.81
CA THR A 155 -7.62 -3.23 7.78
C THR A 155 -8.96 -2.53 7.92
N ASP A 156 -9.40 -1.84 6.87
CA ASP A 156 -10.72 -1.21 6.80
C ASP A 156 -11.82 -2.25 6.54
N ILE A 157 -12.60 -2.60 7.56
CA ILE A 157 -13.85 -3.33 7.37
C ILE A 157 -14.97 -2.34 7.06
N LYS A 158 -15.28 -2.16 5.78
CA LYS A 158 -16.29 -1.19 5.32
C LYS A 158 -17.73 -1.69 5.48
N PHE A 159 -17.95 -2.96 5.17
CA PHE A 159 -19.27 -3.59 5.26
C PHE A 159 -19.15 -5.05 5.65
N PHE A 160 -20.11 -5.53 6.44
CA PHE A 160 -20.26 -6.96 6.75
C PHE A 160 -21.13 -7.70 5.72
N SER A 161 -21.96 -6.97 4.96
CA SER A 161 -22.86 -7.54 3.95
C SER A 161 -22.19 -7.59 2.57
N PRO A 162 -22.10 -8.78 1.92
CA PRO A 162 -21.58 -8.91 0.57
C PRO A 162 -22.31 -8.04 -0.46
N ALA A 163 -23.64 -7.91 -0.32
CA ALA A 163 -24.45 -7.10 -1.23
C ALA A 163 -24.10 -5.61 -1.14
N LEU A 164 -23.88 -5.10 0.08
CA LEU A 164 -23.47 -3.70 0.29
C LEU A 164 -22.02 -3.47 -0.17
N SER A 165 -21.11 -4.42 0.11
CA SER A 165 -19.74 -4.36 -0.39
C SER A 165 -19.69 -4.24 -1.92
N PHE A 166 -20.49 -5.05 -2.61
CA PHE A 166 -20.57 -4.99 -4.08
C PHE A 166 -21.13 -3.66 -4.59
N LEU A 167 -22.16 -3.12 -3.93
CA LEU A 167 -22.81 -1.88 -4.37
C LEU A 167 -21.96 -0.64 -4.11
N TYR A 168 -21.20 -0.60 -3.01
CA TYR A 168 -20.57 0.62 -2.50
C TYR A 168 -19.05 0.59 -2.43
N ALA A 169 -18.41 -0.57 -2.61
CA ALA A 169 -16.95 -0.75 -2.49
C ALA A 169 -16.44 -1.76 -3.52
N SER A 170 -16.94 -1.65 -4.76
CA SER A 170 -16.76 -2.65 -5.81
C SER A 170 -15.34 -2.86 -6.26
#